data_AF-A0A1F5N1D6-F1
#
_entry.id   AF-A0A1F5N1D6-F1
#
_cell.length_a   1.000
_cell.length_b   1.000
_cell.length_c   1.000
_cell.angle_alpha   90.00
_cell.angle_beta   90.00
_cell.angle_gamma   90.00
#
_symmetry.space_group_name_H-M   'P 1'
#
loop_
_entity.id
_entity.type
_entity.pdbx_description
1 polymer ?
#
loop_
_entity_poly.entity_id
_entity_poly.type
_entity_poly.pdbx_seq_one_letter_code
_entity_poly.pdbx_strand_id
1 'polypeptide(L)'
;MKSINLHLNVIWILTISSPIFILAFILFRFSPGLQFQILILAALVYFAVALLHHYRERTLTLEIIIEYILIAVLALLVLQGVIL
;
A
#
# COMPACT_ATOMS: atom_id res chain seq x y z
N MET A 1 -20.54 15.41 8.97
CA MET A 1 -20.83 13.94 9.02
C MET A 1 -20.23 13.14 7.87
N LYS A 2 -20.07 13.68 6.64
CA LYS A 2 -19.45 12.94 5.52
C LYS A 2 -17.96 12.58 5.71
N SER A 3 -17.16 13.39 6.41
CA SER A 3 -15.72 13.11 6.61
C SER A 3 -15.46 11.93 7.54
N ILE A 4 -16.22 11.79 8.63
CA ILE A 4 -16.05 10.71 9.63
C ILE A 4 -16.24 9.33 9.00
N ASN A 5 -17.29 9.13 8.19
CA ASN A 5 -17.51 7.87 7.48
C ASN A 5 -16.41 7.55 6.45
N LEU A 6 -15.68 8.58 5.99
CA LEU A 6 -14.68 8.44 4.94
C LEU A 6 -13.32 8.00 5.50
N HIS A 7 -12.89 8.60 6.61
CA HIS A 7 -11.71 8.13 7.36
C HIS A 7 -11.90 6.67 7.79
N LEU A 8 -13.10 6.32 8.26
CA LEU A 8 -13.44 4.94 8.61
C LEU A 8 -13.28 4.01 7.39
N ASN A 9 -13.81 4.36 6.21
CA ASN A 9 -13.71 3.51 5.02
C ASN A 9 -12.26 3.24 4.58
N VAL A 10 -11.39 4.26 4.60
CA VAL A 10 -9.98 4.11 4.20
C VAL A 10 -9.22 3.23 5.19
N ILE A 11 -9.43 3.45 6.49
CA ILE A 11 -8.82 2.63 7.55
C ILE A 11 -9.27 1.17 7.44
N TRP A 12 -10.55 0.91 7.14
CA TRP A 12 -11.05 -0.45 6.97
C TRP A 12 -10.40 -1.18 5.79
N ILE A 13 -10.23 -0.50 4.65
CA ILE A 13 -9.57 -1.10 3.47
C ILE A 13 -8.14 -1.52 3.83
N LEU A 14 -7.37 -0.66 4.50
CA LEU A 14 -6.00 -0.98 4.90
C LEU A 14 -5.95 -2.06 5.98
N THR A 15 -6.85 -1.99 6.97
CA THR A 15 -6.93 -2.96 8.08
C THR A 15 -7.27 -4.36 7.58
N ILE A 16 -8.10 -4.49 6.54
CA ILE A 16 -8.48 -5.80 5.98
C ILE A 16 -7.44 -6.30 4.98
N SER A 17 -6.95 -5.43 4.10
CA SER A 17 -5.98 -5.83 3.06
C SER A 17 -4.60 -6.18 3.63
N SER A 18 -4.14 -5.52 4.70
CA SER A 18 -2.80 -5.75 5.25
C SER A 18 -2.62 -7.18 5.78
N PRO A 19 -3.51 -7.75 6.61
CA PRO A 19 -3.42 -9.15 7.02
C PRO A 19 -3.44 -10.13 5.85
N ILE A 20 -4.23 -9.84 4.80
CA ILE A 20 -4.31 -10.69 3.60
C ILE A 20 -2.96 -10.71 2.87
N PHE A 21 -2.36 -9.54 2.65
CA PHE A 21 -1.04 -9.45 2.01
C PHE A 21 0.07 -10.07 2.88
N ILE A 22 0.05 -9.87 4.20
CA ILE A 22 1.00 -10.50 5.13
C ILE A 22 0.86 -12.03 5.07
N LEU A 23 -0.37 -12.55 5.13
CA LEU A 23 -0.61 -13.99 5.06
C LEU A 23 -0.14 -14.56 3.73
N ALA A 24 -0.47 -13.92 2.61
CA ALA A 24 0.01 -14.32 1.29
C ALA A 24 1.55 -14.32 1.25
N PHE A 25 2.19 -13.27 1.75
CA PHE A 25 3.64 -13.16 1.79
C PHE A 25 4.32 -14.31 2.56
N ILE A 26 3.72 -14.74 3.68
CA ILE A 26 4.21 -15.87 4.48
C ILE A 26 3.98 -17.21 3.77
N LEU A 27 2.80 -17.40 3.17
CA LEU A 27 2.46 -18.64 2.45
C LEU A 27 3.39 -18.89 1.25
N PHE A 28 3.80 -17.83 0.56
CA PHE A 28 4.68 -17.92 -0.61
C PHE A 28 6.18 -17.70 -0.28
N ARG A 29 6.60 -17.91 0.98
CA ARG A 29 7.99 -17.65 1.44
C ARG A 29 9.11 -18.35 0.67
N PHE A 30 8.80 -19.42 -0.06
CA PHE A 30 9.79 -20.17 -0.86
C PHE A 30 9.84 -19.71 -2.33
N SER A 31 9.04 -18.71 -2.70
CA SER A 31 9.01 -18.16 -4.04
C SER A 31 9.28 -16.64 -4.00
N PRO A 32 10.57 -16.25 -4.10
CA PRO A 32 10.99 -14.86 -4.21
C PRO A 32 10.17 -14.03 -5.21
N GLY A 33 9.90 -14.61 -6.39
CA GLY A 33 9.12 -13.94 -7.43
C GLY A 33 7.69 -13.65 -7.02
N LEU A 34 7.00 -14.59 -6.37
CA LEU A 34 5.63 -14.38 -5.89
C LEU A 34 5.59 -13.39 -4.72
N GLN A 35 6.55 -13.44 -3.80
CA GLN A 35 6.63 -12.46 -2.71
C GLN A 35 6.83 -11.03 -3.24
N PHE A 36 7.67 -10.85 -4.25
CA PHE A 36 7.86 -9.56 -4.89
C PHE A 36 6.58 -9.06 -5.59
N GLN A 37 5.88 -9.94 -6.32
CA GLN A 37 4.59 -9.61 -6.95
C GLN A 37 3.52 -9.24 -5.92
N ILE A 38 3.47 -9.96 -4.79
CA ILE A 38 2.56 -9.66 -3.67
C ILE A 38 2.84 -8.27 -3.10
N LEU A 39 4.12 -7.90 -2.93
CA LEU A 39 4.46 -6.57 -2.43
C LEU A 39 4.12 -5.48 -3.45
N ILE A 40 4.36 -5.69 -4.76
CA ILE A 40 3.92 -4.75 -5.80
C ILE A 40 2.42 -4.52 -5.68
N LEU A 41 1.63 -5.58 -5.55
CA LEU A 41 0.18 -5.47 -5.44
C LEU A 41 -0.24 -4.72 -4.17
N ALA A 42 0.41 -5.02 -3.03
CA ALA A 42 0.17 -4.31 -1.78
C ALA A 42 0.52 -2.81 -1.88
N ALA A 43 1.65 -2.48 -2.50
CA ALA A 43 2.09 -1.10 -2.72
C ALA A 43 1.12 -0.33 -3.63
N LEU A 44 0.60 -0.97 -4.69
CA LEU A 44 -0.41 -0.37 -5.57
C LEU A 44 -1.73 -0.11 -4.84
N VAL A 45 -2.20 -1.06 -4.01
CA VAL A 45 -3.41 -0.87 -3.19
C VAL A 45 -3.21 0.28 -2.21
N TYR A 46 -2.09 0.29 -1.49
CA TYR A 46 -1.74 1.39 -0.58
C TYR A 46 -1.71 2.74 -1.30
N PHE A 47 -1.01 2.82 -2.43
CA PHE A 47 -0.90 4.04 -3.23
C PHE A 47 -2.27 4.53 -3.71
N ALA A 48 -3.10 3.66 -4.30
CA ALA A 48 -4.42 4.01 -4.78
C ALA A 48 -5.34 4.50 -3.65
N VAL A 49 -5.30 3.84 -2.50
CA VAL A 49 -6.09 4.21 -1.32
C VAL A 49 -5.63 5.55 -0.74
N ALA A 50 -4.31 5.79 -0.66
CA ALA A 50 -3.74 7.05 -0.21
C ALA A 50 -4.11 8.21 -1.13
N LEU A 51 -3.97 8.04 -2.45
CA LEU A 51 -4.38 9.05 -3.43
C LEU A 51 -5.88 9.34 -3.33
N LEU A 52 -6.72 8.32 -3.19
CA LEU A 52 -8.16 8.49 -3.05
C LEU A 52 -8.53 9.26 -1.78
N HIS A 53 -7.84 8.98 -0.67
CA HIS A 53 -7.99 9.69 0.59
C HIS A 53 -7.66 11.18 0.42
N HIS A 54 -6.46 11.49 -0.05
CA HIS A 54 -6.00 12.87 -0.23
C HIS A 54 -6.80 13.64 -1.29
N TYR A 55 -7.23 12.97 -2.36
CA TYR A 55 -8.09 13.58 -3.38
C TYR A 55 -9.43 14.03 -2.79
N ARG A 56 -10.04 13.19 -1.96
CA ARG A 56 -11.34 13.47 -1.35
C ARG A 56 -11.27 14.52 -0.24
N GLU A 57 -10.16 14.59 0.46
CA GLU A 57 -9.89 15.63 1.46
C GLU A 57 -9.45 16.97 0.86
N ARG A 58 -9.27 17.02 -0.47
CA ARG A 58 -8.72 18.17 -1.19
C ARG A 58 -7.32 18.57 -0.69
N THR A 59 -6.58 17.59 -0.15
CA THR A 59 -5.20 17.75 0.28
C THR A 59 -4.21 17.21 -0.75
N LEU A 60 -4.69 16.61 -1.85
CA LEU A 60 -3.81 16.03 -2.87
C LEU A 60 -2.99 17.11 -3.59
N THR A 61 -1.68 17.08 -3.34
CA THR A 61 -0.68 17.88 -4.04
C THR A 61 0.28 16.97 -4.81
N LEU A 62 1.02 17.54 -5.77
CA LEU A 62 2.06 16.80 -6.49
C LEU A 62 3.16 16.27 -5.54
N GLU A 63 3.51 17.06 -4.53
CA GLU A 63 4.46 16.69 -3.47
C GLU A 63 4.01 15.40 -2.77
N ILE A 64 2.75 15.33 -2.33
CA ILE A 64 2.18 14.13 -1.71
C ILE A 64 2.22 12.93 -2.67
N ILE A 65 1.86 13.12 -3.95
CA ILE A 65 1.93 12.04 -4.94
C ILE A 65 3.36 11.48 -5.03
N ILE A 66 4.35 12.35 -5.09
CA ILE A 66 5.77 11.96 -5.17
C ILE A 66 6.20 11.24 -3.89
N GLU A 67 5.82 11.74 -2.70
CA GLU A 67 6.13 11.08 -1.42
C GLU A 67 5.63 9.63 -1.40
N TYR A 68 4.36 9.39 -1.76
CA TYR A 68 3.80 8.05 -1.77
C TYR A 68 4.46 7.14 -2.82
N ILE A 69 4.87 7.67 -3.98
CA ILE A 69 5.66 6.92 -4.98
C ILE A 69 7.02 6.54 -4.38
N LEU A 70 7.72 7.48 -3.75
CA LEU A 70 9.03 7.24 -3.16
C LEU A 70 8.96 6.20 -2.04
N ILE A 71 7.93 6.24 -1.20
CA ILE A 71 7.68 5.24 -0.14
C ILE A 71 7.46 3.86 -0.76
N ALA A 72 6.61 3.75 -1.80
CA ALA A 72 6.35 2.49 -2.47
C ALA A 72 7.62 1.91 -3.12
N VAL A 73 8.41 2.74 -3.81
CA VAL A 73 9.67 2.34 -4.43
C VAL A 73 10.68 1.91 -3.36
N LEU A 74 10.82 2.66 -2.28
CA LEU A 74 11.72 2.32 -1.17
C LEU A 74 11.34 0.96 -0.56
N ALA A 75 10.06 0.71 -0.33
CA ALA A 75 9.59 -0.58 0.19
C ALA A 75 9.95 -1.74 -0.76
N LEU A 76 9.77 -1.55 -2.07
CA LEU A 76 10.14 -2.55 -3.07
C LEU A 76 11.65 -2.83 -3.10
N LEU A 77 12.48 -1.78 -3.01
CA LEU A 77 13.94 -1.91 -2.98
C LEU A 77 14.43 -2.64 -1.73
N VAL A 78 13.89 -2.27 -0.56
CA VAL A 78 14.21 -2.94 0.71
C VAL A 78 13.84 -4.42 0.62
N LEU A 79 12.65 -4.74 0.13
CA LEU A 79 12.24 -6.13 0.00
C LEU A 79 13.08 -6.90 -1.00
N GLN A 80 13.40 -6.30 -2.14
CA GLN A 80 14.29 -6.92 -3.13
C GLN A 80 15.64 -7.29 -2.50
N GLY A 81 16.20 -6.45 -1.63
CA GLY A 81 17.43 -6.75 -0.90
C GLY A 81 17.30 -7.78 0.23
N VAL A 82 16.08 -8.05 0.72
CA VAL A 82 15.81 -9.06 1.77
C VAL A 82 15.52 -10.44 1.16
N ILE A 83 14.92 -10.46 -0.03
CA ILE A 83 14.45 -11.69 -0.67
C ILE A 83 15.52 -12.32 -1.59
N LEU A 84 16.40 -11.49 -2.20
CA LEU A 84 17.54 -11.96 -3.01
C LEU A 84 18.71 -12.38 -2.11
#